data_AF-A0A7Y5F1N5-F1
#
_entry.id   AF-A0A7Y5F1N5-F1
#
_cell.length_a   1.000
_cell.length_b   1.000
_cell.length_c   1.000
_cell.angle_alpha   90.00
_cell.angle_beta   90.00
_cell.angle_gamma   90.00
#
_symmetry.space_group_name_H-M   'P 1'
#
loop_
_entity.id
_entity.type
_entity.pdbx_description
1 polymer ?
#
loop_
_entity_poly.entity_id
_entity_poly.type
_entity_poly.pdbx_seq_one_letter_code
_entity_poly.pdbx_strand_id
1 'polypeptide(L)'
;MKLEKNVKLLLSFVAIALLASCAETIDVEYPVFPKSKEGRQLQKFVGVNRQVGLVVQKPEKGLWHQIFGESSFVDQMPSKVFEAFDKEGYYKLIDVSKRADIANEQMFTLTGLTKGQAKLGKLLNAEMFLFIGYQKPYTSCGQETKFDAAAAALKAVSIATGGNNNEAVSKLTGYRAVLIPLDATLINVETGATMKSVVSKPYKHFASVGDTGCPGVLEAFGEALDDASAQIKERLSPQVKTAKIKIFVKDDNEEVASLLQEGYEEASGETPSMKKAFEQWKKADQKAGGKSPGALSNMAAYYFSIGDYDNAIKNFEKAMNVKGGDKNYFREMRKRVEATAAVDQGDK
;
A
#
# COMPACT_ATOMS: atom_id res chain seq x y z
N MET A 1 54.38 25.65 -26.83
CA MET A 1 53.59 26.66 -26.06
C MET A 1 52.14 26.89 -26.54
N LYS A 2 51.58 26.07 -27.46
CA LYS A 2 50.17 26.19 -27.91
C LYS A 2 49.26 24.99 -27.52
N LEU A 3 49.83 23.90 -27.01
CA LEU A 3 49.08 22.70 -26.65
C LEU A 3 48.54 22.71 -25.21
N GLU A 4 49.14 23.47 -24.29
CA GLU A 4 48.73 23.49 -22.87
C GLU A 4 47.50 24.37 -22.58
N LYS A 5 47.17 25.35 -23.45
CA LYS A 5 46.00 26.22 -23.24
C LYS A 5 44.68 25.53 -23.57
N ASN A 6 44.67 24.55 -24.47
CA ASN A 6 43.44 23.88 -24.91
C ASN A 6 43.01 22.75 -23.96
N VAL A 7 43.95 22.14 -23.21
CA VAL A 7 43.65 21.08 -22.23
C VAL A 7 43.03 21.66 -20.96
N LYS A 8 43.46 22.85 -20.51
CA LYS A 8 42.83 23.55 -19.37
C LYS A 8 41.40 24.02 -19.67
N LEU A 9 41.10 24.38 -20.91
CA LEU A 9 39.75 24.82 -21.30
C LEU A 9 38.77 23.64 -21.40
N LEU A 10 39.21 22.47 -21.87
CA LEU A 10 38.38 21.25 -21.87
C LEU A 10 38.17 20.68 -20.46
N LEU A 11 39.19 20.69 -19.59
CA LEU A 11 39.06 20.25 -18.20
C LEU A 11 38.13 21.17 -17.38
N SER A 12 38.07 22.46 -17.70
CA SER A 12 37.14 23.39 -17.06
C SER A 12 35.69 23.17 -17.49
N PHE A 13 35.43 22.70 -18.72
CA PHE A 13 34.07 22.37 -19.18
C PHE A 13 33.56 21.02 -18.67
N VAL A 14 34.45 20.02 -18.50
CA VAL A 14 34.08 18.72 -17.92
C VAL A 14 33.87 18.81 -16.41
N ALA A 15 34.58 19.70 -15.71
CA ALA A 15 34.32 19.99 -14.29
C ALA A 15 33.02 20.79 -14.05
N ILE A 16 32.59 21.62 -15.01
CA ILE A 16 31.33 22.37 -14.91
C ILE A 16 30.12 21.51 -15.30
N ALA A 17 30.29 20.48 -16.15
CA ALA A 17 29.22 19.53 -16.48
C ALA A 17 28.89 18.52 -15.36
N LEU A 18 29.74 18.39 -14.33
CA LEU A 18 29.49 17.58 -13.13
C LEU A 18 28.94 18.37 -11.93
N LEU A 19 28.74 19.70 -12.09
CA LEU A 19 27.99 20.53 -11.14
C LEU A 19 26.54 20.75 -11.59
N ALA A 20 26.01 19.86 -12.43
CA ALA A 20 24.57 19.65 -12.43
C ALA A 20 24.23 19.13 -11.04
N SER A 21 23.71 20.00 -10.18
CA SER A 21 23.23 19.62 -8.86
C SER A 21 22.19 18.51 -9.04
N CYS A 22 22.61 17.26 -8.89
CA CYS A 22 21.71 16.17 -8.60
C CYS A 22 21.06 16.60 -7.28
N ALA A 23 19.84 17.14 -7.38
CA ALA A 23 19.06 17.41 -6.19
C ALA A 23 18.96 16.07 -5.45
N GLU A 24 19.31 16.05 -4.15
CA GLU A 24 19.13 14.86 -3.34
C GLU A 24 17.64 14.55 -3.33
N THR A 25 17.24 13.48 -4.00
CA THR A 25 15.84 13.06 -4.09
C THR A 25 15.71 11.66 -3.55
N ILE A 26 14.66 11.42 -2.77
CA ILE A 26 14.31 10.09 -2.28
C ILE A 26 12.92 9.70 -2.79
N ASP A 27 12.71 8.40 -2.96
CA ASP A 27 11.39 7.84 -3.23
C ASP A 27 10.62 7.71 -1.90
N VAL A 28 9.54 8.47 -1.78
CA VAL A 28 8.70 8.52 -0.58
C VAL A 28 7.37 7.84 -0.87
N GLU A 29 7.10 6.78 -0.12
CA GLU A 29 5.79 6.16 -0.06
C GLU A 29 4.84 6.94 0.84
N TYR A 30 3.59 7.13 0.39
CA TYR A 30 2.54 7.82 1.14
C TYR A 30 1.19 7.12 0.92
N PRO A 31 0.30 7.12 1.93
CA PRO A 31 -1.04 6.57 1.77
C PRO A 31 -1.86 7.42 0.79
N VAL A 32 -2.87 6.85 0.16
CA VAL A 32 -3.88 7.58 -0.59
C VAL A 32 -5.21 6.95 -0.25
N PHE A 33 -6.07 7.76 0.39
CA PHE A 33 -7.40 7.33 0.76
C PHE A 33 -8.35 7.55 -0.41
N PRO A 34 -9.38 6.70 -0.58
CA PRO A 34 -10.43 6.94 -1.56
C PRO A 34 -11.06 8.32 -1.34
N LYS A 35 -11.42 9.01 -2.43
CA LYS A 35 -12.07 10.33 -2.36
C LYS A 35 -13.56 10.26 -1.99
N SER A 36 -14.10 9.07 -1.72
CA SER A 36 -15.50 8.89 -1.33
C SER A 36 -15.74 9.28 0.13
N LYS A 37 -17.01 9.30 0.55
CA LYS A 37 -17.38 9.51 1.96
C LYS A 37 -16.78 8.44 2.87
N GLU A 38 -16.76 7.19 2.41
CA GLU A 38 -16.19 6.05 3.11
C GLU A 38 -14.67 6.19 3.23
N GLY A 39 -13.99 6.65 2.18
CA GLY A 39 -12.55 6.93 2.24
C GLY A 39 -12.18 8.03 3.23
N ARG A 40 -13.03 9.07 3.39
CA ARG A 40 -12.86 10.06 4.48
C ARG A 40 -13.00 9.46 5.86
N GLN A 41 -13.98 8.57 6.05
CA GLN A 41 -14.17 7.88 7.33
C GLN A 41 -12.96 6.99 7.62
N LEU A 42 -12.46 6.28 6.61
CA LEU A 42 -11.25 5.47 6.70
C LEU A 42 -10.04 6.33 7.10
N GLN A 43 -9.84 7.48 6.45
CA GLN A 43 -8.73 8.39 6.78
C GLN A 43 -8.77 8.85 8.24
N LYS A 44 -9.95 9.24 8.74
CA LYS A 44 -10.12 9.64 10.14
C LYS A 44 -9.93 8.49 11.12
N PHE A 45 -10.36 7.30 10.72
CA PHE A 45 -10.26 6.09 11.54
C PHE A 45 -8.82 5.58 11.66
N VAL A 46 -8.12 5.52 10.53
CA VAL A 46 -6.75 5.00 10.41
C VAL A 46 -5.73 6.03 10.91
N GLY A 47 -5.92 7.31 10.57
CA GLY A 47 -4.94 8.35 10.85
C GLY A 47 -3.56 7.99 10.29
N VAL A 48 -2.55 7.98 11.17
CA VAL A 48 -1.17 7.61 10.84
C VAL A 48 -0.83 6.16 11.22
N ASN A 49 -1.80 5.40 11.74
CA ASN A 49 -1.56 4.06 12.27
C ASN A 49 -1.23 3.07 11.15
N ARG A 50 -0.21 2.23 11.36
CA ARG A 50 0.28 1.25 10.38
C ARG A 50 0.50 -0.14 10.98
N GLN A 51 0.71 -0.24 12.28
CA GLN A 51 0.98 -1.52 12.94
C GLN A 51 -0.34 -2.23 13.20
N VAL A 52 -0.65 -3.26 12.42
CA VAL A 52 -1.95 -3.93 12.47
C VAL A 52 -1.78 -5.40 12.82
N GLY A 53 -2.36 -5.84 13.94
CA GLY A 53 -2.45 -7.27 14.24
C GLY A 53 -3.51 -7.94 13.37
N LEU A 54 -3.13 -8.92 12.56
CA LEU A 54 -4.09 -9.75 11.82
C LEU A 54 -4.54 -10.91 12.71
N VAL A 55 -5.85 -10.99 12.95
CA VAL A 55 -6.47 -12.06 13.72
C VAL A 55 -7.45 -12.78 12.82
N VAL A 56 -7.15 -14.04 12.50
CA VAL A 56 -8.03 -14.86 11.67
C VAL A 56 -8.76 -15.83 12.58
N GLN A 57 -10.09 -15.88 12.48
CA GLN A 57 -10.92 -16.84 13.20
C GLN A 57 -10.47 -18.27 12.84
N LYS A 58 -10.63 -19.22 13.76
CA LYS A 58 -10.49 -20.64 13.39
C LYS A 58 -11.71 -21.06 12.55
N PRO A 59 -11.54 -21.66 11.36
CA PRO A 59 -12.67 -22.09 10.55
C PRO A 59 -13.41 -23.25 11.20
N GLU A 60 -14.75 -23.18 11.22
CA GLU A 60 -15.57 -24.30 11.67
C GLU A 60 -15.63 -25.36 10.57
N LYS A 61 -15.14 -26.59 10.84
CA LYS A 61 -15.06 -27.67 9.81
C LYS A 61 -16.39 -27.93 9.10
N GLY A 62 -17.51 -27.81 9.81
CA GLY A 62 -18.85 -27.96 9.24
C GLY A 62 -19.21 -26.96 8.14
N LEU A 63 -18.69 -25.73 8.20
CA LEU A 63 -18.94 -24.71 7.16
C LEU A 63 -18.30 -25.09 5.81
N TRP A 64 -17.20 -25.85 5.86
CA TRP A 64 -16.33 -26.11 4.73
C TRP A 64 -16.47 -27.53 4.14
N HIS A 65 -17.14 -28.44 4.87
CA HIS A 65 -17.30 -29.84 4.48
C HIS A 65 -17.92 -30.03 3.09
N GLN A 66 -18.87 -29.16 2.68
CA GLN A 66 -19.49 -29.25 1.35
C GLN A 66 -18.53 -28.95 0.18
N ILE A 67 -17.44 -28.23 0.45
CA ILE A 67 -16.46 -27.81 -0.57
C ILE A 67 -15.21 -28.68 -0.50
N PHE A 68 -14.73 -28.97 0.71
CA PHE A 68 -13.44 -29.62 0.93
C PHE A 68 -13.53 -31.02 1.55
N GLY A 69 -14.73 -31.50 1.89
CA GLY A 69 -14.91 -32.77 2.59
C GLY A 69 -14.10 -32.83 3.89
N GLU A 70 -13.41 -33.95 4.12
CA GLU A 70 -12.52 -34.19 5.27
C GLU A 70 -11.08 -33.65 5.06
N SER A 71 -10.88 -32.72 4.12
CA SER A 71 -9.54 -32.21 3.80
C SER A 71 -8.90 -31.46 4.97
N SER A 72 -7.62 -31.72 5.20
CA SER A 72 -6.77 -30.94 6.11
C SER A 72 -6.48 -29.51 5.63
N PHE A 73 -6.93 -29.15 4.42
CA PHE A 73 -6.82 -27.79 3.89
C PHE A 73 -7.49 -26.76 4.81
N VAL A 74 -8.62 -27.12 5.43
CA VAL A 74 -9.36 -26.22 6.35
C VAL A 74 -8.48 -25.80 7.53
N ASP A 75 -7.61 -26.68 8.02
CA ASP A 75 -6.70 -26.38 9.13
C ASP A 75 -5.58 -25.40 8.73
N GLN A 76 -5.28 -25.26 7.43
CA GLN A 76 -4.28 -24.33 6.88
C GLN A 76 -4.87 -22.96 6.50
N MET A 77 -6.20 -22.82 6.54
CA MET A 77 -6.89 -21.62 6.06
C MET A 77 -6.45 -20.33 6.75
N PRO A 78 -6.24 -20.28 8.09
CA PRO A 78 -5.74 -19.06 8.73
C PRO A 78 -4.41 -18.57 8.15
N SER A 79 -3.48 -19.48 7.87
CA SER A 79 -2.18 -19.15 7.25
C SER A 79 -2.36 -18.64 5.83
N LYS A 80 -3.26 -19.25 5.04
CA LYS A 80 -3.57 -18.79 3.67
C LYS A 80 -4.25 -17.42 3.64
N VAL A 81 -5.14 -17.15 4.60
CA VAL A 81 -5.70 -15.80 4.78
C VAL A 81 -4.58 -14.82 5.12
N PHE A 82 -3.70 -15.16 6.06
CA PHE A 82 -2.57 -14.30 6.38
C PHE A 82 -1.71 -13.99 5.15
N GLU A 83 -1.29 -15.01 4.40
CA GLU A 83 -0.52 -14.86 3.14
C GLU A 83 -1.22 -13.95 2.12
N ALA A 84 -2.54 -14.07 1.94
CA ALA A 84 -3.30 -13.22 1.03
C ALA A 84 -3.35 -11.75 1.48
N PHE A 85 -3.32 -11.50 2.80
CA PHE A 85 -3.32 -10.15 3.37
C PHE A 85 -1.92 -9.55 3.49
N ASP A 86 -0.89 -10.34 3.73
CA ASP A 86 0.51 -9.93 3.93
C ASP A 86 1.27 -9.62 2.62
N LYS A 87 0.53 -9.57 1.50
CA LYS A 87 1.03 -8.95 0.26
C LYS A 87 1.17 -7.45 0.44
N GLU A 88 2.19 -6.87 -0.20
CA GLU A 88 2.55 -5.43 -0.16
C GLU A 88 1.34 -4.50 0.00
N GLY A 89 1.43 -3.57 0.95
CA GLY A 89 0.34 -2.68 1.30
C GLY A 89 0.73 -1.70 2.40
N TYR A 90 -0.22 -0.84 2.78
CA TYR A 90 0.03 0.22 3.77
C TYR A 90 0.28 -0.30 5.19
N TYR A 91 -0.41 -1.38 5.57
CA TYR A 91 -0.31 -1.95 6.91
C TYR A 91 0.90 -2.87 7.03
N LYS A 92 1.62 -2.71 8.15
CA LYS A 92 2.62 -3.65 8.62
C LYS A 92 1.91 -4.68 9.48
N LEU A 93 1.62 -5.84 8.89
CA LEU A 93 0.83 -6.87 9.55
C LEU A 93 1.66 -7.64 10.58
N ILE A 94 1.03 -7.91 11.72
CA ILE A 94 1.56 -8.78 12.77
C ILE A 94 0.68 -10.02 12.82
N ASP A 95 1.27 -11.18 12.58
CA ASP A 95 0.57 -12.46 12.69
C ASP A 95 0.33 -12.80 14.17
N VAL A 96 -0.89 -12.56 14.66
CA VAL A 96 -1.24 -12.83 16.06
C VAL A 96 -1.23 -14.34 16.35
N SER A 97 -1.44 -15.19 15.34
CA SER A 97 -1.42 -16.65 15.53
C SER A 97 -0.05 -17.19 15.94
N LYS A 98 1.03 -16.49 15.55
CA LYS A 98 2.41 -16.83 15.94
C LYS A 98 2.78 -16.37 17.35
N ARG A 99 1.87 -15.70 18.07
CA ARG A 99 2.09 -15.11 19.39
C ARG A 99 1.32 -15.85 20.49
N ALA A 100 1.47 -17.17 20.53
CA ALA A 100 0.84 -18.04 21.54
C ALA A 100 1.28 -17.71 22.98
N ASP A 101 2.39 -16.99 23.16
CA ASP A 101 2.87 -16.48 24.45
C ASP A 101 1.93 -15.43 25.06
N ILE A 102 1.13 -14.74 24.23
CA ILE A 102 0.29 -13.61 24.66
C ILE A 102 -1.15 -13.68 24.14
N ALA A 103 -1.44 -14.45 23.10
CA ALA A 103 -2.76 -14.63 22.53
C ALA A 103 -3.42 -15.94 23.00
N ASN A 104 -4.60 -15.85 23.61
CA ASN A 104 -5.39 -17.02 24.00
C ASN A 104 -6.49 -17.32 22.96
N GLU A 105 -7.14 -18.48 23.07
CA GLU A 105 -8.15 -18.89 22.08
C GLU A 105 -9.33 -17.93 21.93
N GLN A 106 -9.72 -17.25 23.02
CA GLN A 106 -10.83 -16.30 23.00
C GLN A 106 -10.53 -15.07 22.13
N MET A 107 -9.25 -14.70 22.00
CA MET A 107 -8.82 -13.57 21.17
C MET A 107 -9.02 -13.82 19.67
N PHE A 108 -9.20 -15.08 19.23
CA PHE A 108 -9.54 -15.42 17.84
C PHE A 108 -11.05 -15.35 17.55
N THR A 109 -11.81 -14.67 18.42
CA THR A 109 -13.22 -14.30 18.20
C THR A 109 -13.34 -12.78 18.21
N LEU A 110 -14.29 -12.24 17.45
CA LEU A 110 -14.49 -10.78 17.40
C LEU A 110 -14.77 -10.21 18.81
N THR A 111 -15.61 -10.89 19.60
CA THR A 111 -15.96 -10.47 20.95
C THR A 111 -14.76 -10.50 21.90
N GLY A 112 -13.97 -11.58 21.88
CA GLY A 112 -12.81 -11.70 22.76
C GLY A 112 -11.70 -10.72 22.38
N LEU A 113 -11.46 -10.53 21.08
CA LEU A 113 -10.52 -9.52 20.59
C LEU A 113 -10.94 -8.12 21.01
N THR A 114 -12.21 -7.75 20.81
CA THR A 114 -12.70 -6.40 21.17
C THR A 114 -12.57 -6.14 22.67
N LYS A 115 -12.86 -7.14 23.53
CA LYS A 115 -12.67 -7.01 24.98
C LYS A 115 -11.19 -6.92 25.39
N GLY A 116 -10.30 -7.59 24.65
CA GLY A 116 -8.86 -7.69 24.96
C GLY A 116 -7.96 -6.70 24.22
N GLN A 117 -8.49 -5.91 23.30
CA GLN A 117 -7.72 -5.13 22.30
C GLN A 117 -6.66 -4.23 22.93
N ALA A 118 -6.97 -3.49 24.00
CA ALA A 118 -6.04 -2.55 24.61
C ALA A 118 -4.83 -3.26 25.22
N LYS A 119 -5.07 -4.37 25.94
CA LYS A 119 -4.01 -5.18 26.55
C LYS A 119 -3.15 -5.84 25.48
N LEU A 120 -3.79 -6.48 24.50
CA LEU A 120 -3.08 -7.20 23.44
C LEU A 120 -2.30 -6.25 22.54
N GLY A 121 -2.90 -5.10 22.18
CA GLY A 121 -2.26 -4.07 21.37
C GLY A 121 -0.99 -3.52 22.04
N LYS A 122 -1.02 -3.27 23.35
CA LYS A 122 0.18 -2.88 24.11
C LYS A 122 1.29 -3.92 24.07
N LEU A 123 0.96 -5.21 24.19
CA LEU A 123 1.95 -6.31 24.18
C LEU A 123 2.53 -6.56 22.78
N LEU A 124 1.74 -6.36 21.73
CA LEU A 124 2.16 -6.53 20.34
C LEU A 124 2.77 -5.27 19.73
N ASN A 125 2.66 -4.12 20.40
CA ASN A 125 2.87 -2.82 19.79
C ASN A 125 2.01 -2.65 18.50
N ALA A 126 0.75 -3.11 18.57
CA ALA A 126 -0.24 -2.96 17.52
C ALA A 126 -1.13 -1.75 17.82
N GLU A 127 -1.38 -0.93 16.80
CA GLU A 127 -2.22 0.27 16.86
C GLU A 127 -3.66 -0.06 16.46
N MET A 128 -3.83 -1.10 15.63
CA MET A 128 -5.13 -1.61 15.20
C MET A 128 -5.11 -3.14 15.12
N PHE A 129 -6.29 -3.75 15.10
CA PHE A 129 -6.46 -5.15 14.74
C PHE A 129 -7.35 -5.29 13.51
N LEU A 130 -6.98 -6.14 12.57
CA LEU A 130 -7.84 -6.60 11.49
C LEU A 130 -8.31 -8.01 11.84
N PHE A 131 -9.57 -8.14 12.24
CA PHE A 131 -10.22 -9.41 12.48
C PHE A 131 -10.85 -9.94 11.18
N ILE A 132 -10.57 -11.19 10.83
CA ILE A 132 -11.16 -11.88 9.69
C ILE A 132 -11.99 -13.06 10.19
N GLY A 133 -13.30 -12.99 9.99
CA GLY A 133 -14.25 -14.08 10.22
C GLY A 133 -14.66 -14.76 8.92
N TYR A 134 -15.28 -15.94 9.04
CA TYR A 134 -15.80 -16.70 7.90
C TYR A 134 -17.31 -16.78 7.93
N GLN A 135 -17.91 -16.69 6.75
CA GLN A 135 -19.30 -17.07 6.50
C GLN A 135 -19.34 -18.32 5.61
N LYS A 136 -20.55 -18.85 5.38
CA LYS A 136 -20.73 -20.06 4.56
C LYS A 136 -20.24 -19.82 3.12
N PRO A 137 -19.21 -20.54 2.65
CA PRO A 137 -18.66 -20.39 1.31
C PRO A 137 -19.60 -20.97 0.25
N TYR A 138 -19.43 -20.53 -0.99
CA TYR A 138 -20.22 -21.00 -2.13
C TYR A 138 -19.33 -21.26 -3.35
N THR A 139 -19.63 -22.32 -4.09
CA THR A 139 -19.02 -22.58 -5.39
C THR A 139 -20.04 -23.09 -6.39
N SER A 140 -19.90 -22.68 -7.65
CA SER A 140 -20.70 -23.17 -8.76
C SER A 140 -19.90 -23.19 -10.06
N CYS A 141 -20.38 -23.98 -11.01
CA CYS A 141 -19.84 -24.04 -12.36
C CYS A 141 -20.75 -23.28 -13.32
N GLY A 142 -20.17 -22.63 -14.31
CA GLY A 142 -20.90 -22.00 -15.40
C GLY A 142 -20.08 -21.95 -16.67
N GLN A 143 -20.63 -21.37 -17.72
CA GLN A 143 -19.96 -21.20 -19.01
C GLN A 143 -20.23 -19.80 -19.54
N GLU A 144 -19.20 -19.17 -20.09
CA GLU A 144 -19.27 -17.85 -20.69
C GLU A 144 -18.40 -17.81 -21.95
N THR A 145 -18.81 -17.02 -22.94
CA THR A 145 -18.02 -16.83 -24.15
C THR A 145 -16.80 -15.96 -23.85
N LYS A 146 -15.61 -16.47 -24.15
CA LYS A 146 -14.34 -15.75 -24.03
C LYS A 146 -13.70 -15.52 -25.38
N PHE A 147 -13.05 -14.37 -25.51
CA PHE A 147 -12.29 -14.01 -26.70
C PHE A 147 -10.99 -14.80 -26.75
N ASP A 148 -10.71 -15.41 -27.90
CA ASP A 148 -9.47 -16.14 -28.17
C ASP A 148 -8.54 -15.26 -29.01
N ALA A 149 -7.57 -14.64 -28.35
CA ALA A 149 -6.60 -13.75 -29.01
C ALA A 149 -5.72 -14.49 -30.03
N ALA A 150 -5.42 -15.78 -29.80
CA ALA A 150 -4.63 -16.58 -30.73
C ALA A 150 -5.43 -16.90 -31.98
N ALA A 151 -6.68 -17.33 -31.83
CA ALA A 151 -7.58 -17.54 -32.97
C ALA A 151 -7.85 -16.24 -33.73
N ALA A 152 -7.99 -15.10 -33.03
CA ALA A 152 -8.14 -13.79 -33.67
C ALA A 152 -6.89 -13.38 -34.48
N ALA A 153 -5.70 -13.60 -33.93
CA ALA A 153 -4.43 -13.31 -34.62
C ALA A 153 -4.25 -14.21 -35.86
N LEU A 154 -4.51 -15.51 -35.73
CA LEU A 154 -4.44 -16.46 -36.85
C LEU A 154 -5.46 -16.12 -37.95
N LYS A 155 -6.67 -15.71 -37.56
CA LYS A 155 -7.69 -15.27 -38.51
C LYS A 155 -7.23 -14.02 -39.27
N ALA A 156 -6.68 -13.03 -38.57
CA ALA A 156 -6.13 -11.83 -39.20
C ALA A 156 -4.99 -12.14 -40.19
N VAL A 157 -4.06 -13.03 -39.82
CA VAL A 157 -2.99 -13.48 -40.71
C VAL A 157 -3.55 -14.21 -41.94
N SER A 158 -4.50 -15.12 -41.74
CA SER A 158 -5.10 -15.87 -42.86
C SER A 158 -5.81 -14.95 -43.87
N ILE A 159 -6.51 -13.92 -43.38
CA ILE A 159 -7.15 -12.93 -44.26
C ILE A 159 -6.08 -12.14 -45.03
N ALA A 160 -4.99 -11.74 -44.37
CA ALA A 160 -3.89 -11.01 -45.00
C ALA A 160 -3.13 -11.84 -46.05
N THR A 161 -3.07 -13.16 -45.90
CA THR A 161 -2.41 -14.07 -46.86
C THR A 161 -3.35 -14.66 -47.92
N GLY A 162 -4.60 -14.19 -47.99
CA GLY A 162 -5.61 -14.66 -48.95
C GLY A 162 -6.19 -16.04 -48.65
N GLY A 163 -5.93 -16.56 -47.44
CA GLY A 163 -6.57 -17.77 -46.92
C GLY A 163 -7.92 -17.48 -46.28
N ASN A 164 -8.69 -18.54 -46.02
CA ASN A 164 -9.98 -18.45 -45.33
C ASN A 164 -9.96 -19.34 -44.09
N ASN A 165 -9.73 -18.75 -42.91
CA ASN A 165 -9.80 -19.47 -41.64
C ASN A 165 -11.12 -19.17 -40.92
N ASN A 166 -11.94 -20.21 -40.74
CA ASN A 166 -13.27 -20.14 -40.14
C ASN A 166 -13.27 -20.35 -38.62
N GLU A 167 -12.09 -20.36 -37.98
CA GLU A 167 -12.01 -20.52 -36.53
C GLU A 167 -12.75 -19.38 -35.79
N ALA A 168 -13.55 -19.76 -34.78
CA ALA A 168 -14.29 -18.81 -33.98
C ALA A 168 -13.34 -18.07 -33.04
N VAL A 169 -13.31 -16.74 -33.13
CA VAL A 169 -12.51 -15.84 -32.28
C VAL A 169 -13.11 -15.66 -30.88
N SER A 170 -14.25 -16.32 -30.63
CA SER A 170 -14.97 -16.31 -29.38
C SER A 170 -15.41 -17.74 -29.11
N LYS A 171 -14.90 -18.33 -28.04
CA LYS A 171 -15.12 -19.74 -27.68
C LYS A 171 -15.89 -19.80 -26.37
N LEU A 172 -16.81 -20.75 -26.26
CA LEU A 172 -17.50 -21.03 -25.00
C LEU A 172 -16.49 -21.64 -24.02
N THR A 173 -16.34 -21.03 -22.85
CA THR A 173 -15.34 -21.43 -21.86
C THR A 173 -16.03 -21.66 -20.52
N GLY A 174 -15.72 -22.79 -19.89
CA GLY A 174 -16.17 -23.14 -18.56
C GLY A 174 -15.48 -22.29 -17.50
N TYR A 175 -16.18 -22.01 -16.40
CA TYR A 175 -15.63 -21.32 -15.25
C TYR A 175 -16.16 -21.91 -13.95
N ARG A 176 -15.40 -21.73 -12.88
CA ARG A 176 -15.83 -21.95 -11.51
C ARG A 176 -15.97 -20.62 -10.80
N ALA A 177 -17.19 -20.32 -10.36
CA ALA A 177 -17.43 -19.23 -9.43
C ALA A 177 -17.14 -19.71 -8.00
N VAL A 178 -16.40 -18.91 -7.25
CA VAL A 178 -16.10 -19.16 -5.83
C VAL A 178 -16.36 -17.87 -5.06
N LEU A 179 -17.20 -17.96 -4.03
CA LEU A 179 -17.38 -16.90 -3.04
C LEU A 179 -16.79 -17.39 -1.72
N ILE A 180 -15.78 -16.65 -1.24
CA ILE A 180 -15.22 -16.78 0.10
C ILE A 180 -15.71 -15.55 0.87
N PRO A 181 -16.85 -15.66 1.57
CA PRO A 181 -17.40 -14.53 2.28
C PRO A 181 -16.60 -14.34 3.57
N LEU A 182 -15.64 -13.43 3.49
CA LEU A 182 -14.84 -12.97 4.61
C LEU A 182 -15.51 -11.75 5.25
N ASP A 183 -15.69 -11.82 6.57
CA ASP A 183 -16.13 -10.70 7.39
C ASP A 183 -14.91 -10.03 8.01
N ALA A 184 -14.50 -8.90 7.45
CA ALA A 184 -13.38 -8.13 7.96
C ALA A 184 -13.86 -7.03 8.91
N THR A 185 -13.26 -6.96 10.09
CA THR A 185 -13.47 -5.86 11.05
C THR A 185 -12.13 -5.27 11.45
N LEU A 186 -11.88 -4.02 11.04
CA LEU A 186 -10.75 -3.24 11.53
C LEU A 186 -11.14 -2.56 12.85
N ILE A 187 -10.31 -2.73 13.88
CA ILE A 187 -10.57 -2.30 15.26
C ILE A 187 -9.43 -1.37 15.68
N ASN A 188 -9.76 -0.17 16.12
CA ASN A 188 -8.78 0.75 16.67
C ASN A 188 -8.48 0.38 18.13
N VAL A 189 -7.20 0.16 18.47
CA VAL A 189 -6.80 -0.34 19.80
C VAL A 189 -7.10 0.65 20.91
N GLU A 190 -6.91 1.94 20.66
CA GLU A 190 -7.07 3.00 21.63
C GLU A 190 -8.55 3.28 21.93
N THR A 191 -9.36 3.40 20.88
CA THR A 191 -10.77 3.85 20.99
C THR A 191 -11.76 2.70 21.03
N GLY A 192 -11.40 1.51 20.53
CA GLY A 192 -12.32 0.40 20.31
C GLY A 192 -13.33 0.61 19.18
N ALA A 193 -13.24 1.72 18.45
CA ALA A 193 -14.06 1.95 17.26
C ALA A 193 -13.78 0.88 16.20
N THR A 194 -14.78 0.59 15.36
CA THR A 194 -14.64 -0.43 14.31
C THR A 194 -15.08 0.05 12.94
N MET A 195 -14.45 -0.47 11.89
CA MET A 195 -14.90 -0.40 10.50
C MET A 195 -15.02 -1.80 9.93
N LYS A 196 -16.04 -2.04 9.12
CA LYS A 196 -16.35 -3.37 8.61
C LYS A 196 -16.35 -3.41 7.09
N SER A 197 -15.96 -4.56 6.54
CA SER A 197 -16.12 -4.88 5.13
C SER A 197 -16.50 -6.34 4.99
N VAL A 198 -17.40 -6.62 4.05
CA VAL A 198 -17.85 -7.98 3.73
C VAL A 198 -17.66 -8.22 2.25
N VAL A 199 -17.06 -9.37 1.92
CA VAL A 199 -16.92 -9.85 0.55
C VAL A 199 -18.24 -10.50 0.13
N SER A 200 -18.85 -9.98 -0.92
CA SER A 200 -20.17 -10.41 -1.39
C SER A 200 -20.20 -10.82 -2.86
N LYS A 201 -19.10 -10.60 -3.60
CA LYS A 201 -19.01 -10.91 -5.02
C LYS A 201 -18.19 -12.18 -5.24
N PRO A 202 -18.70 -13.17 -5.98
CA PRO A 202 -17.93 -14.36 -6.31
C PRO A 202 -16.83 -14.02 -7.32
N TYR A 203 -15.66 -14.61 -7.12
CA TYR A 203 -14.58 -14.63 -8.10
C TYR A 203 -14.87 -15.70 -9.16
N LYS A 204 -14.56 -15.43 -10.43
CA LYS A 204 -14.71 -16.39 -11.53
C LYS A 204 -13.34 -16.81 -12.04
N HIS A 205 -12.96 -18.04 -11.76
CA HIS A 205 -11.79 -18.67 -12.35
C HIS A 205 -12.19 -19.39 -13.64
N PHE A 206 -11.56 -19.03 -14.76
CA PHE A 206 -11.89 -19.57 -16.09
C PHE A 206 -10.95 -20.71 -16.46
N ALA A 207 -11.49 -21.73 -17.14
CA ALA A 207 -10.68 -22.74 -17.81
C ALA A 207 -9.90 -22.13 -18.98
N SER A 208 -9.05 -22.93 -19.62
CA SER A 208 -8.41 -22.55 -20.88
C SER A 208 -9.47 -22.19 -21.92
N VAL A 209 -9.21 -21.18 -22.76
CA VAL A 209 -10.21 -20.67 -23.72
C VAL A 209 -10.67 -21.80 -24.66
N GLY A 210 -11.98 -22.05 -24.67
CA GLY A 210 -12.60 -23.15 -25.43
C GLY A 210 -12.73 -24.48 -24.68
N ASP A 211 -12.14 -24.62 -23.50
CA ASP A 211 -12.46 -25.71 -22.59
C ASP A 211 -13.76 -25.38 -21.84
N THR A 212 -14.77 -26.21 -22.02
CA THR A 212 -16.08 -26.07 -21.37
C THR A 212 -16.16 -26.74 -20.00
N GLY A 213 -15.09 -27.42 -19.58
CA GLY A 213 -14.96 -28.10 -18.30
C GLY A 213 -15.01 -27.13 -17.13
N CYS A 214 -15.49 -27.62 -15.98
CA CYS A 214 -15.49 -26.83 -14.76
C CYS A 214 -14.11 -26.95 -14.08
N PRO A 215 -13.39 -25.83 -13.86
CA PRO A 215 -12.09 -25.85 -13.22
C PRO A 215 -12.07 -26.48 -11.82
N GLY A 216 -10.88 -26.81 -11.34
CA GLY A 216 -10.66 -27.36 -10.00
C GLY A 216 -11.03 -26.38 -8.88
N VAL A 217 -11.55 -26.91 -7.77
CA VAL A 217 -11.94 -26.08 -6.60
C VAL A 217 -10.73 -25.43 -5.94
N LEU A 218 -9.64 -26.16 -5.75
CA LEU A 218 -8.45 -25.67 -5.03
C LEU A 218 -7.75 -24.52 -5.77
N GLU A 219 -7.65 -24.63 -7.09
CA GLU A 219 -7.06 -23.58 -7.95
C GLU A 219 -7.91 -22.30 -7.89
N ALA A 220 -9.22 -22.43 -8.14
CA ALA A 220 -10.14 -21.30 -8.07
C ALA A 220 -10.23 -20.67 -6.68
N PHE A 221 -10.01 -21.44 -5.62
CA PHE A 221 -10.07 -20.95 -4.24
C PHE A 221 -8.91 -20.02 -3.88
N GLY A 222 -7.69 -20.34 -4.30
CA GLY A 222 -6.52 -19.49 -4.03
C GLY A 222 -6.71 -18.09 -4.63
N GLU A 223 -7.11 -18.03 -5.90
CA GLU A 223 -7.40 -16.77 -6.58
C GLU A 223 -8.60 -16.04 -6.00
N ALA A 224 -9.65 -16.77 -5.61
CA ALA A 224 -10.81 -16.17 -4.93
C ALA A 224 -10.45 -15.58 -3.56
N LEU A 225 -9.48 -16.16 -2.85
CA LEU A 225 -9.01 -15.64 -1.56
C LEU A 225 -8.19 -14.36 -1.74
N ASP A 226 -7.35 -14.32 -2.77
CA ASP A 226 -6.62 -13.13 -3.17
C ASP A 226 -7.56 -11.99 -3.61
N ASP A 227 -8.59 -12.31 -4.38
CA ASP A 227 -9.62 -11.34 -4.77
C ASP A 227 -10.42 -10.84 -3.55
N ALA A 228 -10.80 -11.75 -2.64
CA ALA A 228 -11.49 -11.40 -1.40
C ALA A 228 -10.63 -10.47 -0.51
N SER A 229 -9.32 -10.75 -0.39
CA SER A 229 -8.41 -9.89 0.38
C SER A 229 -8.25 -8.52 -0.27
N ALA A 230 -8.17 -8.45 -1.60
CA ALA A 230 -8.12 -7.20 -2.35
C ALA A 230 -9.39 -6.36 -2.16
N GLN A 231 -10.58 -6.96 -2.25
CA GLN A 231 -11.86 -6.29 -1.99
C GLN A 231 -11.95 -5.71 -0.56
N ILE A 232 -11.38 -6.42 0.43
CA ILE A 232 -11.31 -5.93 1.81
C ILE A 232 -10.31 -4.78 1.92
N LYS A 233 -9.12 -4.91 1.33
CA LYS A 233 -8.07 -3.88 1.34
C LYS A 233 -8.57 -2.59 0.71
N GLU A 234 -9.32 -2.64 -0.40
CA GLU A 234 -9.89 -1.46 -1.05
C GLU A 234 -10.77 -0.61 -0.12
N ARG A 235 -11.43 -1.25 0.86
CA ARG A 235 -12.36 -0.60 1.80
C ARG A 235 -11.74 -0.26 3.15
N LEU A 236 -10.81 -1.09 3.62
CA LEU A 236 -10.25 -0.99 4.97
C LEU A 236 -8.78 -0.59 5.00
N SER A 237 -8.15 -0.27 3.87
CA SER A 237 -6.76 0.15 3.78
C SER A 237 -6.59 1.26 2.74
N PRO A 238 -5.73 2.27 2.99
CA PRO A 238 -5.35 3.20 1.93
C PRO A 238 -4.44 2.50 0.91
N GLN A 239 -4.44 3.04 -0.31
CA GLN A 239 -3.45 2.65 -1.32
C GLN A 239 -2.10 3.27 -1.00
N VAL A 240 -1.00 2.62 -1.37
CA VAL A 240 0.33 3.22 -1.27
C VAL A 240 0.73 3.77 -2.63
N LYS A 241 1.19 5.02 -2.67
CA LYS A 241 1.81 5.63 -3.85
C LYS A 241 3.20 6.11 -3.51
N THR A 242 4.04 6.20 -4.54
CA THR A 242 5.42 6.67 -4.41
C THR A 242 5.60 8.03 -5.08
N ALA A 243 6.40 8.89 -4.46
CA ALA A 243 6.74 10.22 -4.94
C ALA A 243 8.25 10.43 -4.84
N LYS A 244 8.88 10.93 -5.92
CA LYS A 244 10.21 11.53 -5.80
C LYS A 244 10.10 12.87 -5.08
N ILE A 245 10.76 13.00 -3.93
CA ILE A 245 10.77 14.21 -3.12
C ILE A 245 12.21 14.68 -2.97
N LYS A 246 12.44 15.96 -3.24
CA LYS A 246 13.73 16.63 -2.99
C LYS A 246 13.90 16.84 -1.49
N ILE A 247 15.05 16.40 -1.00
CA ILE A 247 15.57 16.61 0.35
C ILE A 247 16.62 17.72 0.26
N PHE A 248 16.62 18.60 1.26
CA PHE A 248 17.55 19.73 1.33
C PHE A 248 18.61 19.41 2.38
N VAL A 249 19.88 19.32 1.99
CA VAL A 249 21.01 19.14 2.93
C VAL A 249 21.85 20.39 3.16
N LYS A 250 21.65 21.43 2.35
CA LYS A 250 22.46 22.66 2.40
C LYS A 250 21.84 23.70 3.34
N ASP A 251 22.69 24.32 4.16
CA ASP A 251 22.35 25.45 5.04
C ASP A 251 23.61 26.32 5.25
N ASP A 252 23.42 27.61 5.55
CA ASP A 252 24.54 28.55 5.81
C ASP A 252 25.25 28.20 7.14
N ASN A 253 24.53 27.56 8.07
CA ASN A 253 25.11 27.04 9.29
C ASN A 253 25.60 25.60 9.07
N GLU A 254 26.91 25.37 9.18
CA GLU A 254 27.55 24.06 8.96
C GLU A 254 26.98 22.95 9.85
N GLU A 255 26.62 23.26 11.11
CA GLU A 255 26.03 22.28 12.02
C GLU A 255 24.61 21.89 11.59
N VAL A 256 23.84 22.87 11.08
CA VAL A 256 22.51 22.60 10.50
C VAL A 256 22.65 21.76 9.24
N ALA A 257 23.58 22.11 8.35
CA ALA A 257 23.86 21.34 7.13
C ALA A 257 24.26 19.89 7.44
N SER A 258 25.11 19.67 8.44
CA SER A 258 25.49 18.32 8.90
C SER A 258 24.29 17.51 9.35
N LEU A 259 23.41 18.09 10.18
CA LEU A 259 22.20 17.40 10.65
C LEU A 259 21.21 17.11 9.51
N LEU A 260 21.12 17.98 8.51
CA LEU A 260 20.29 17.75 7.34
C LEU A 260 20.84 16.59 6.48
N GLN A 261 22.17 16.56 6.30
CA GLN A 261 22.88 15.50 5.59
C GLN A 261 22.72 14.14 6.29
N GLU A 262 22.91 14.08 7.62
CA GLU A 262 22.66 12.86 8.41
C GLU A 262 21.24 12.36 8.24
N GLY A 263 20.25 13.27 8.24
CA GLY A 263 18.86 12.90 8.00
C GLY A 263 18.61 12.38 6.59
N TYR A 264 19.29 12.94 5.57
CA TYR A 264 19.22 12.40 4.21
C TYR A 264 19.80 10.97 4.15
N GLU A 265 20.96 10.73 4.76
CA GLU A 265 21.59 9.41 4.81
C GLU A 265 20.72 8.36 5.52
N GLU A 266 20.06 8.74 6.61
CA GLU A 266 19.06 7.88 7.27
C GLU A 266 17.87 7.58 6.34
N ALA A 267 17.48 8.49 5.44
CA ALA A 267 16.35 8.30 4.53
C ALA A 267 16.71 7.60 3.20
N SER A 268 17.97 7.61 2.78
CA SER A 268 18.42 7.09 1.49
C SER A 268 19.47 5.98 1.56
N GLY A 269 19.94 5.63 2.76
CA GLY A 269 20.98 4.62 2.97
C GLY A 269 20.51 3.19 2.72
N GLU A 270 21.34 2.21 3.09
CA GLU A 270 21.05 0.78 2.88
C GLU A 270 19.82 0.29 3.65
N THR A 271 19.51 0.93 4.80
CA THR A 271 18.31 0.65 5.60
C THR A 271 17.49 1.92 5.83
N PRO A 272 16.74 2.39 4.82
CA PRO A 272 16.00 3.65 4.88
C PRO A 272 15.06 3.73 6.07
N SER A 273 15.12 4.86 6.80
CA SER A 273 14.27 5.16 7.94
C SER A 273 13.89 6.64 7.96
N MET A 274 12.73 6.93 7.36
CA MET A 274 12.13 8.28 7.40
C MET A 274 11.93 8.79 8.84
N LYS A 275 11.73 7.90 9.82
CA LYS A 275 11.58 8.28 11.24
C LYS A 275 12.89 8.79 11.83
N LYS A 276 14.00 8.08 11.60
CA LYS A 276 15.33 8.53 12.08
C LYS A 276 15.76 9.80 11.36
N ALA A 277 15.49 9.89 10.06
CA ALA A 277 15.71 11.11 9.28
C ALA A 277 14.97 12.32 9.86
N PHE A 278 13.68 12.14 10.20
CA PHE A 278 12.87 13.16 10.86
C PHE A 278 13.47 13.64 12.19
N GLU A 279 14.03 12.75 12.99
CA GLU A 279 14.68 13.12 14.25
C GLU A 279 15.89 14.05 14.00
N GLN A 280 16.68 13.81 12.96
CA GLN A 280 17.81 14.67 12.60
C GLN A 280 17.36 16.01 12.03
N TRP A 281 16.38 16.01 11.12
CA TRP A 281 15.82 17.25 10.57
C TRP A 281 15.16 18.11 11.65
N LYS A 282 14.53 17.49 12.65
CA LYS A 282 13.99 18.22 13.81
C LYS A 282 15.09 18.89 14.63
N LYS A 283 16.23 18.23 14.86
CA LYS A 283 17.39 18.85 15.53
C LYS A 283 17.96 20.01 14.69
N ALA A 284 18.03 19.84 13.37
CA ALA A 284 18.48 20.89 12.45
C ALA A 284 17.61 22.14 12.56
N ASP A 285 16.28 22.00 12.53
CA ASP A 285 15.35 23.13 12.70
C ASP A 285 15.49 23.79 14.07
N GLN A 286 15.65 23.00 15.14
CA GLN A 286 15.89 23.53 16.48
C GLN A 286 17.18 24.35 16.55
N LYS A 287 18.28 23.87 15.95
CA LYS A 287 19.56 24.59 15.90
C LYS A 287 19.47 25.88 15.10
N ALA A 288 18.67 25.89 14.04
CA ALA A 288 18.35 27.07 13.25
C ALA A 288 17.32 28.02 13.90
N GLY A 289 16.80 27.69 15.09
CA GLY A 289 15.79 28.48 15.79
C GLY A 289 14.44 28.53 15.06
N GLY A 290 14.06 27.44 14.38
CA GLY A 290 12.81 27.34 13.61
C GLY A 290 12.85 28.02 12.24
N LYS A 291 14.05 28.27 11.71
CA LYS A 291 14.28 29.07 10.50
C LYS A 291 15.11 28.34 9.44
N SER A 292 15.21 27.02 9.49
CA SER A 292 15.82 26.27 8.37
C SER A 292 14.72 25.84 7.40
N PRO A 293 14.64 26.43 6.18
CA PRO A 293 13.62 26.06 5.21
C PRO A 293 13.81 24.61 4.73
N GLY A 294 15.07 24.13 4.69
CA GLY A 294 15.39 22.75 4.36
C GLY A 294 14.87 21.77 5.40
N ALA A 295 15.13 22.03 6.69
CA ALA A 295 14.64 21.20 7.78
C ALA A 295 13.11 21.09 7.78
N LEU A 296 12.42 22.22 7.67
CA LEU A 296 10.95 22.28 7.61
C LEU A 296 10.40 21.49 6.41
N SER A 297 11.01 21.64 5.23
CA SER A 297 10.61 20.89 4.03
C SER A 297 10.83 19.39 4.19
N ASN A 298 11.96 18.97 4.75
CA ASN A 298 12.26 17.55 4.93
C ASN A 298 11.34 16.93 5.99
N MET A 299 11.05 17.64 7.08
CA MET A 299 10.03 17.23 8.06
C MET A 299 8.64 17.11 7.42
N ALA A 300 8.28 18.01 6.49
CA ALA A 300 7.03 17.91 5.74
C ALA A 300 6.98 16.63 4.89
N ALA A 301 8.10 16.20 4.30
CA ALA A 301 8.20 14.94 3.57
C ALA A 301 7.94 13.73 4.47
N TYR A 302 8.44 13.74 5.72
CA TYR A 302 8.13 12.71 6.71
C TYR A 302 6.63 12.67 7.03
N TYR A 303 6.02 13.80 7.36
CA TYR A 303 4.58 13.87 7.66
C TYR A 303 3.73 13.40 6.48
N PHE A 304 4.12 13.79 5.26
CA PHE A 304 3.48 13.31 4.04
C PHE A 304 3.61 11.80 3.90
N SER A 305 4.80 11.25 4.16
CA SER A 305 5.05 9.81 4.08
C SER A 305 4.13 9.00 5.00
N ILE A 306 3.81 9.52 6.20
CA ILE A 306 2.96 8.82 7.17
C ILE A 306 1.46 9.12 7.01
N GLY A 307 1.08 10.00 6.09
CA GLY A 307 -0.30 10.42 5.87
C GLY A 307 -0.80 11.54 6.78
N ASP A 308 0.08 12.19 7.54
CA ASP A 308 -0.23 13.36 8.37
C ASP A 308 -0.19 14.63 7.50
N TYR A 309 -1.19 14.77 6.64
CA TYR A 309 -1.23 15.85 5.66
C TYR A 309 -1.32 17.23 6.28
N ASP A 310 -1.97 17.36 7.43
CA ASP A 310 -2.10 18.65 8.12
C ASP A 310 -0.74 19.16 8.58
N ASN A 311 0.09 18.31 9.19
CA ASN A 311 1.44 18.70 9.59
C ASN A 311 2.37 18.86 8.39
N ALA A 312 2.21 18.07 7.33
CA ALA A 312 2.96 18.27 6.08
C ALA A 312 2.68 19.65 5.47
N ILE A 313 1.41 20.02 5.32
CA ILE A 313 0.98 21.33 4.80
C ILE A 313 1.55 22.46 5.65
N LYS A 314 1.36 22.39 6.98
CA LYS A 314 1.88 23.42 7.91
C LYS A 314 3.38 23.61 7.80
N ASN A 315 4.15 22.54 7.63
CA ASN A 315 5.61 22.63 7.52
C ASN A 315 6.05 23.21 6.17
N PHE A 316 5.40 22.85 5.06
CA PHE A 316 5.65 23.52 3.78
C PHE A 316 5.29 25.01 3.81
N GLU A 317 4.18 25.39 4.45
CA GLU A 317 3.80 26.79 4.64
C GLU A 317 4.84 27.56 5.46
N LYS A 318 5.35 26.98 6.55
CA LYS A 318 6.45 27.58 7.32
C LYS A 318 7.71 27.75 6.48
N ALA A 319 8.12 26.72 5.74
CA ALA A 319 9.29 26.77 4.87
C ALA A 319 9.20 27.90 3.82
N MET A 320 8.01 28.16 3.27
CA MET A 320 7.76 29.26 2.33
C MET A 320 7.94 30.66 2.94
N ASN A 321 7.72 30.79 4.25
CA ASN A 321 7.80 32.05 4.98
C ASN A 321 9.21 32.36 5.50
N VAL A 322 10.11 31.38 5.46
CA VAL A 322 11.53 31.54 5.80
C VAL A 322 12.31 32.11 4.61
N LYS A 323 13.31 32.96 4.88
CA LYS A 323 14.18 33.57 3.85
C LYS A 323 15.17 32.53 3.31
N GLY A 324 15.49 32.60 2.02
CA GLY A 324 16.52 31.74 1.39
C GLY A 324 16.01 30.38 0.90
N GLY A 325 14.76 30.01 1.19
CA GLY A 325 14.16 28.76 0.74
C GLY A 325 13.61 28.77 -0.69
N ASP A 326 13.47 27.58 -1.27
CA ASP A 326 12.88 27.34 -2.60
C ASP A 326 11.34 27.44 -2.55
N LYS A 327 10.83 28.67 -2.50
CA LYS A 327 9.40 28.96 -2.31
C LYS A 327 8.50 28.33 -3.38
N ASN A 328 9.02 28.14 -4.59
CA ASN A 328 8.24 27.55 -5.68
C ASN A 328 8.07 26.05 -5.45
N TYR A 329 9.15 25.35 -5.13
CA TYR A 329 9.10 23.94 -4.76
C TYR A 329 8.17 23.70 -3.56
N PHE A 330 8.30 24.47 -2.48
CA PHE A 330 7.46 24.29 -1.29
C PHE A 330 5.98 24.52 -1.58
N ARG A 331 5.65 25.51 -2.42
CA ARG A 331 4.27 25.77 -2.84
C ARG A 331 3.70 24.63 -3.68
N GLU A 332 4.49 24.10 -4.60
CA GLU A 332 4.09 22.96 -5.43
C GLU A 332 3.85 21.72 -4.58
N MET A 333 4.77 21.41 -3.66
CA MET A 333 4.63 20.27 -2.75
C MET A 333 3.43 20.43 -1.82
N ARG A 334 3.22 21.62 -1.25
CA ARG A 334 2.01 21.91 -0.47
C ARG A 334 0.74 21.62 -1.26
N LYS A 335 0.63 22.13 -2.49
CA LYS A 335 -0.53 21.89 -3.37
C LYS A 335 -0.72 20.41 -3.68
N ARG A 336 0.38 19.66 -3.86
CA ARG A 336 0.33 18.21 -4.05
C ARG A 336 -0.23 17.50 -2.81
N VAL A 337 0.24 17.87 -1.62
CA VAL A 337 -0.28 17.31 -0.37
C VAL A 337 -1.76 17.65 -0.21
N GLU A 338 -2.14 18.90 -0.46
CA GLU A 338 -3.54 19.34 -0.45
C GLU A 338 -4.39 18.54 -1.43
N ALA A 339 -3.95 18.34 -2.68
CA ALA A 339 -4.66 17.56 -3.68
C ALA A 339 -4.78 16.07 -3.31
N THR A 340 -3.81 15.55 -2.55
CA THR A 340 -3.81 14.17 -2.04
C THR A 340 -4.76 14.03 -0.85
N ALA A 341 -4.83 15.04 0.01
CA ALA A 341 -5.78 15.12 1.11
C ALA A 341 -7.19 15.50 0.63
N ALA A 342 -7.29 16.15 -0.53
CA ALA A 342 -8.52 16.71 -1.06
C ALA A 342 -9.48 15.61 -1.49
N VAL A 343 -10.73 15.85 -1.14
CA VAL A 343 -11.87 14.99 -1.41
C VAL A 343 -12.63 15.61 -2.57
N ASP A 344 -13.13 14.79 -3.51
CA ASP A 344 -14.06 15.31 -4.51
C ASP A 344 -15.36 15.67 -3.77
N GLN A 345 -15.76 16.95 -3.83
CA GLN A 345 -17.04 17.43 -3.26
C GLN A 345 -18.25 17.08 -4.16
N GLY A 346 -18.05 16.22 -5.16
CA GLY A 346 -19.05 15.87 -6.16
C GLY A 346 -19.74 14.56 -5.80
N ASP A 347 -20.66 14.64 -4.84
CA ASP A 347 -21.84 13.77 -4.75
C ASP A 347 -22.84 14.55 -3.88
N LYS A 348 -23.57 15.45 -4.55
CA LYS A 348 -24.78 16.09 -4.04
C LYS A 348 -25.98 15.39 -4.64
#